data_AF-A0ABD7Z9Q7-F1
#
_entry.id   AF-A0ABD7Z9Q7-F1
#
_cell.length_a   1.000
_cell.length_b   1.000
_cell.length_c   1.000
_cell.angle_alpha   90.00
_cell.angle_beta   90.00
_cell.angle_gamma   90.00
#
_symmetry.space_group_name_H-M   'P 1'
#
loop_
_entity.id
_entity.type
_entity.pdbx_description
1 polymer ?
#
loop_
_entity_poly.entity_id
_entity_poly.type
_entity_poly.pdbx_seq_one_letter_code
_entity_poly.pdbx_strand_id
1 'polypeptide(L)'
;MPSIHWLLKTLRVGAVLCLLMISLSVHETGFSTGGEVSALQMSYSHSTAITIGQGKFMLTEADNMAGHTKTYFFNLYERRPFFFHRVNPTFCFIESTNKIPKRSYLWIFKNIVLKHRLSVTEPDTEYINGSPDPKEFVSSQIKF
;
A
#
# COMPACT_ATOMS: atom_id res chain seq x y z
N MET A 1 13.62 8.62 46.80
CA MET A 1 13.97 8.24 45.41
C MET A 1 12.90 8.66 44.39
N PRO A 2 12.62 9.97 44.21
CA PRO A 2 11.64 10.42 43.21
C PRO A 2 12.19 10.45 41.77
N SER A 3 13.52 10.57 41.57
CA SER A 3 14.11 10.68 40.23
C SER A 3 14.04 9.38 39.42
N ILE A 4 14.20 8.22 40.07
CA ILE A 4 14.09 6.90 39.42
C ILE A 4 12.66 6.67 38.92
N HIS A 5 11.65 7.08 39.68
CA HIS A 5 10.26 6.94 39.29
C HIS A 5 9.92 7.81 38.08
N TRP A 6 10.41 9.05 38.05
CA TRP A 6 10.28 9.93 36.89
C TRP A 6 11.01 9.38 35.67
N LEU A 7 12.24 8.90 35.82
CA LEU A 7 13.03 8.28 34.75
C LEU A 7 12.32 7.07 34.12
N LEU A 8 11.75 6.19 34.94
CA LEU A 8 10.95 5.04 34.48
C LEU A 8 9.68 5.49 33.74
N LYS A 9 9.04 6.56 34.20
CA LYS A 9 7.85 7.12 33.56
C LYS A 9 8.20 7.71 32.18
N THR A 10 9.28 8.47 32.06
CA THR A 10 9.76 8.99 30.76
C THR A 10 10.19 7.86 29.82
N LEU A 11 10.88 6.83 30.31
CA LEU A 11 11.25 5.65 29.51
C LEU A 11 10.02 4.94 28.94
N ARG A 12 8.97 4.74 29.76
CA ARG A 12 7.71 4.14 29.30
C ARG A 12 7.01 4.98 28.25
N VAL A 13 6.93 6.30 28.46
CA VAL A 13 6.34 7.22 27.49
C VAL A 13 7.13 7.21 26.18
N GLY A 14 8.47 7.24 26.25
CA GLY A 14 9.35 7.15 25.09
C GLY A 14 9.17 5.84 24.33
N ALA A 15 9.07 4.70 25.04
CA ALA A 15 8.82 3.41 24.42
C ALA A 15 7.46 3.35 23.70
N VAL A 16 6.40 3.89 24.30
CA VAL A 16 5.07 3.98 23.68
C VAL A 16 5.11 4.86 22.42
N LEU A 17 5.79 6.01 22.48
CA LEU A 17 5.96 6.89 21.32
C LEU A 17 6.77 6.22 20.21
N CYS A 18 7.85 5.51 20.53
CA CYS A 18 8.62 4.74 19.54
C CYS A 18 7.77 3.65 18.89
N LEU A 19 6.98 2.89 19.66
CA LEU A 19 6.08 1.87 19.13
C LEU A 19 4.99 2.50 18.25
N LEU A 20 4.44 3.64 18.64
CA LEU A 20 3.47 4.39 17.85
C LEU A 20 4.08 4.85 16.52
N MET A 21 5.29 5.43 16.55
CA MET A 21 5.99 5.85 15.34
C MET A 21 6.33 4.67 14.42
N ILE A 22 6.74 3.53 14.98
CA ILE A 22 6.95 2.29 14.22
C ILE A 22 5.63 1.85 13.57
N SER A 23 4.53 1.79 14.33
CA SER A 23 3.21 1.44 13.80
C SER A 23 2.79 2.37 12.66
N LEU A 24 2.92 3.69 12.83
CA LEU A 24 2.60 4.69 11.81
C LEU A 24 3.51 4.63 10.58
N SER A 25 4.76 4.17 10.73
CA SER A 25 5.74 4.02 9.64
C SER A 25 5.60 2.71 8.86
N VAL A 26 5.03 1.68 9.48
CA VAL A 26 4.85 0.35 8.89
C VAL A 26 3.48 0.23 8.23
N HIS A 27 2.48 0.92 8.77
CA HIS A 27 1.21 1.11 8.10
C HIS A 27 1.31 2.28 7.13
N GLU A 28 0.72 2.13 5.95
CA GLU A 28 0.41 3.31 5.15
C GLU A 28 -0.50 4.18 6.05
N THR A 29 -0.16 5.43 6.21
CA THR A 29 -0.93 6.40 6.98
C THR A 29 -0.69 7.73 6.28
N GLY A 30 -1.53 8.73 6.53
CA GLY A 30 -1.26 10.09 6.04
C GLY A 30 0.15 10.57 6.46
N PHE A 31 0.72 10.04 7.54
CA PHE A 31 2.08 10.35 7.96
C PHE A 31 3.16 9.66 7.11
N SER A 32 3.04 8.37 6.80
CA SER A 32 4.03 7.64 5.98
C SER A 32 3.94 7.90 4.48
N THR A 33 2.85 8.56 4.04
CA THR A 33 2.58 8.90 2.63
C THR A 33 2.55 10.41 2.35
N GLY A 34 2.93 11.26 3.32
CA GLY A 34 2.95 12.72 3.12
C GLY A 34 1.56 13.35 2.93
N GLY A 35 0.50 12.68 3.36
CA GLY A 35 -0.89 13.13 3.22
C GLY A 35 -1.59 12.63 1.95
N GLU A 36 -0.93 11.82 1.13
CA GLU A 36 -1.47 11.39 -0.16
C GLU A 36 -2.50 10.26 -0.08
N VAL A 37 -2.50 9.50 1.02
CA VAL A 37 -3.49 8.43 1.24
C VAL A 37 -4.42 8.81 2.40
N SER A 38 -5.72 8.84 2.11
CA SER A 38 -6.77 9.10 3.10
C SER A 38 -6.78 8.00 4.17
N ALA A 39 -6.70 8.38 5.44
CA ALA A 39 -6.81 7.46 6.58
C ALA A 39 -8.12 6.64 6.57
N LEU A 40 -9.18 7.19 5.96
CA LEU A 40 -10.49 6.55 5.82
C LEU A 40 -10.50 5.48 4.73
N GLN A 41 -9.68 5.65 3.69
CA GLN A 41 -9.47 4.64 2.65
C GLN A 41 -8.73 3.42 3.20
N MET A 42 -7.98 3.61 4.29
CA MET A 42 -7.19 2.58 4.93
C MET A 42 -7.93 1.79 6.00
N SER A 43 -8.86 2.43 6.72
CA SER A 43 -9.65 1.76 7.77
C SER A 43 -10.52 0.63 7.25
N TYR A 44 -10.85 0.62 5.96
CA TYR A 44 -11.65 -0.42 5.30
C TYR A 44 -10.83 -1.35 4.40
N SER A 45 -9.50 -1.28 4.50
CA SER A 45 -8.60 -1.97 3.58
C SER A 45 -7.84 -3.12 4.23
N HIS A 46 -7.59 -4.16 3.46
CA HIS A 46 -6.77 -5.30 3.84
C HIS A 46 -5.40 -5.19 3.18
N SER A 47 -4.35 -5.03 3.99
CA SER A 47 -2.96 -5.03 3.50
C SER A 47 -2.36 -6.44 3.54
N THR A 48 -1.77 -6.85 2.43
CA THR A 48 -1.04 -8.11 2.25
C THR A 48 0.34 -7.81 1.68
N ALA A 49 1.38 -8.27 2.38
CA ALA A 49 2.74 -8.19 1.86
C ALA A 49 2.90 -9.19 0.70
N ILE A 50 3.36 -8.70 -0.45
CA ILE A 50 3.60 -9.53 -1.63
C ILE A 50 5.03 -9.36 -2.11
N THR A 51 5.61 -10.43 -2.66
CA THR A 51 6.94 -10.40 -3.26
C THR A 51 6.79 -10.63 -4.76
N ILE A 52 7.39 -9.77 -5.57
CA ILE A 52 7.39 -9.90 -7.02
C ILE A 52 8.84 -9.77 -7.50
N GLY A 53 9.42 -10.89 -7.95
CA GLY A 53 10.85 -10.94 -8.21
C GLY A 53 11.66 -10.73 -6.94
N GLN A 54 12.59 -9.78 -6.96
CA GLN A 54 13.34 -9.34 -5.77
C GLN A 54 12.66 -8.18 -5.02
N GLY A 55 11.61 -7.58 -5.60
CA GLY A 55 10.89 -6.48 -4.99
C GLY A 55 9.88 -6.92 -3.92
N LYS A 56 9.78 -6.15 -2.84
CA LYS A 56 8.74 -6.31 -1.81
C LYS A 56 7.71 -5.20 -1.97
N PHE A 57 6.44 -5.55 -1.94
CA PHE A 57 5.35 -4.62 -2.17
C PHE A 57 4.27 -4.83 -1.12
N MET A 58 3.50 -3.78 -0.85
CA MET A 58 2.26 -3.92 -0.08
C MET A 58 1.10 -3.80 -1.05
N LEU A 59 0.29 -4.84 -1.08
CA LEU A 59 -1.02 -4.78 -1.70
C LEU A 59 -2.02 -4.40 -0.64
N THR A 60 -2.69 -3.28 -0.82
CA THR A 60 -3.83 -2.92 0.00
C THR A 60 -5.08 -3.09 -0.86
N GLU A 61 -6.08 -3.86 -0.41
CA GLU A 61 -7.35 -4.02 -1.14
C GLU A 61 -8.52 -3.50 -0.31
N ALA A 62 -9.49 -2.86 -0.95
CA ALA A 62 -10.71 -2.40 -0.31
C ALA A 62 -11.93 -2.83 -1.12
N ASP A 63 -12.94 -3.36 -0.41
CA ASP A 63 -14.26 -3.55 -0.99
C ASP A 63 -14.95 -2.19 -1.05
N ASN A 64 -15.47 -1.81 -2.22
CA ASN A 64 -16.20 -0.54 -2.35
C ASN A 64 -17.60 -0.66 -1.73
N MET A 65 -18.18 0.44 -1.24
CA MET A 65 -19.39 0.49 -0.40
C MET A 65 -20.62 -0.27 -0.95
N ALA A 66 -20.72 -0.49 -2.26
CA ALA A 66 -21.80 -1.26 -2.87
C ALA A 66 -21.55 -2.79 -2.89
N GLY A 67 -20.39 -3.26 -2.46
CA GLY A 67 -20.03 -4.69 -2.39
C GLY A 67 -19.90 -5.40 -3.75
N HIS A 68 -19.97 -4.67 -4.86
CA HIS A 68 -19.89 -5.24 -6.21
C HIS A 68 -18.50 -5.09 -6.84
N THR A 69 -17.74 -4.08 -6.43
CA THR A 69 -16.41 -3.79 -6.97
C THR A 69 -15.34 -3.86 -5.89
N LYS A 70 -14.11 -4.11 -6.31
CA LYS A 70 -12.94 -4.20 -5.43
C LYS A 70 -11.84 -3.30 -5.97
N THR A 71 -11.24 -2.49 -5.10
CA THR A 71 -10.12 -1.62 -5.45
C THR A 71 -8.82 -2.20 -4.91
N TYR A 72 -7.82 -2.29 -5.77
CA TYR A 72 -6.46 -2.70 -5.44
C TYR A 72 -5.55 -1.48 -5.44
N PHE A 73 -4.86 -1.23 -4.33
CA PHE A 73 -3.84 -0.22 -4.17
C PHE A 73 -2.46 -0.91 -4.18
N PHE A 74 -1.62 -0.52 -5.13
CA PHE A 74 -0.27 -1.02 -5.29
C PHE A 74 0.72 0.04 -4.83
N ASN A 75 1.18 -0.11 -3.59
CA ASN A 75 2.23 0.74 -3.04
C ASN A 75 3.55 -0.03 -3.02
N LEU A 76 4.55 0.55 -3.68
CA LEU A 76 5.88 -0.03 -3.76
C LEU A 76 6.67 0.40 -2.54
N TYR A 77 7.20 -0.56 -1.79
CA TYR A 77 8.00 -0.27 -0.61
C TYR A 77 9.41 -0.82 -0.74
N GLU A 78 10.39 0.04 -0.57
CA GLU A 78 11.76 -0.39 -0.33
C GLU A 78 11.95 -0.66 1.16
N ARG A 79 12.57 -1.81 1.48
CA ARG A 79 12.97 -2.11 2.85
C ARG A 79 14.29 -1.38 3.13
N ARG A 80 14.20 -0.32 3.94
CA ARG A 80 15.35 0.25 4.65
C ARG A 80 15.48 -0.46 6.00
N PRO A 81 16.67 -0.48 6.64
CA PRO A 81 16.99 -1.41 7.74
C PRO A 81 15.87 -1.64 8.76
N PHE A 82 15.26 -0.55 9.25
CA PHE A 82 14.17 -0.61 10.22
C PHE A 82 12.79 -0.26 9.65
N PHE A 83 12.73 0.43 8.50
CA PHE A 83 11.51 1.06 8.00
C PHE A 83 11.22 0.69 6.54
N PHE A 84 9.94 0.60 6.20
CA PHE A 84 9.52 0.57 4.80
C PHE A 84 9.38 2.00 4.29
N HIS A 85 9.88 2.26 3.09
CA HIS A 85 9.77 3.56 2.45
C HIS A 85 9.04 3.41 1.13
N ARG A 86 7.97 4.16 0.92
CA ARG A 86 7.24 4.12 -0.34
C ARG A 86 8.12 4.72 -1.43
N VAL A 87 8.36 3.97 -2.51
CA VAL A 87 9.25 4.40 -3.61
C VAL A 87 8.50 4.88 -4.84
N ASN A 88 7.24 4.49 -5.02
CA ASN A 88 6.42 5.11 -6.06
C ASN A 88 5.99 6.52 -5.60
N PRO A 89 6.24 7.57 -6.41
CA PRO A 89 5.87 8.94 -6.11
C PRO A 89 4.36 9.13 -6.08
N THR A 90 3.63 8.42 -6.95
CA THR A 90 2.16 8.48 -7.04
C THR A 90 1.56 7.13 -6.65
N PHE A 91 0.47 7.12 -5.88
CA PHE A 91 -0.27 5.90 -5.54
C PHE A 91 -0.88 5.28 -6.81
N CYS A 92 -0.71 3.97 -6.98
CA CYS A 92 -1.33 3.24 -8.08
C CYS A 92 -2.56 2.50 -7.58
N PHE A 93 -3.69 2.66 -8.27
CA PHE A 93 -4.88 1.88 -7.96
C PHE A 93 -5.60 1.35 -9.19
N ILE A 94 -6.08 0.12 -9.05
CA ILE A 94 -6.84 -0.59 -10.07
C ILE A 94 -8.20 -0.95 -9.47
N GLU A 95 -9.28 -0.52 -10.10
CA GLU A 95 -10.63 -0.96 -9.76
C GLU A 95 -10.99 -2.21 -10.56
N SER A 96 -11.58 -3.20 -9.90
CA SER A 96 -12.18 -4.38 -10.49
C SER A 96 -13.69 -4.26 -10.40
N THR A 97 -14.39 -4.40 -11.53
CA THR A 97 -15.87 -4.38 -11.56
C THR A 97 -16.51 -5.59 -10.86
N ASN A 98 -15.70 -6.57 -10.47
CA ASN A 98 -16.11 -7.74 -9.69
C ASN A 98 -15.38 -7.78 -8.34
N LYS A 99 -16.11 -8.05 -7.26
CA LYS A 99 -15.57 -8.18 -5.90
C LYS A 99 -14.60 -9.35 -5.74
N ILE A 100 -14.83 -10.46 -6.44
CA ILE A 100 -13.98 -11.66 -6.39
C ILE A 100 -13.43 -11.92 -7.79
N PRO A 101 -12.44 -11.14 -8.24
CA PRO A 101 -11.86 -11.32 -9.56
C PRO A 101 -11.11 -12.65 -9.64
N LYS A 102 -11.20 -13.30 -10.80
CA LYS A 102 -10.48 -14.55 -11.09
C LYS A 102 -8.97 -14.36 -11.17
N ARG A 103 -8.51 -13.15 -11.51
CA ARG A 103 -7.08 -12.85 -11.67
C ARG A 103 -6.49 -12.48 -10.31
N SER A 104 -5.29 -13.00 -10.05
CA SER A 104 -4.54 -12.62 -8.86
C SER A 104 -4.04 -11.18 -8.95
N TYR A 105 -3.82 -10.56 -7.79
CA TYR A 105 -3.18 -9.24 -7.67
C TYR A 105 -1.86 -9.15 -8.43
N LEU A 106 -1.09 -10.26 -8.50
CA LEU A 106 0.17 -10.33 -9.23
C LEU A 106 -0.05 -10.18 -10.74
N TRP A 107 -1.08 -10.83 -11.27
CA TRP A 107 -1.43 -10.75 -12.68
C TRP A 107 -1.89 -9.32 -13.03
N ILE A 108 -2.71 -8.72 -12.16
CA ILE A 108 -3.21 -7.34 -12.30
C ILE A 108 -2.02 -6.37 -12.34
N PHE A 109 -1.11 -6.46 -11.38
CA PHE A 109 0.08 -5.62 -11.34
C PHE A 109 0.92 -5.75 -12.61
N LYS A 110 1.23 -6.98 -13.03
CA LYS A 110 2.10 -7.23 -14.19
C LYS A 110 1.48 -6.82 -15.52
N ASN A 111 0.17 -6.98 -15.69
CA ASN A 111 -0.48 -6.75 -16.97
C ASN A 111 -1.10 -5.37 -17.11
N ILE A 112 -1.35 -4.67 -16.01
CA ILE A 112 -2.03 -3.38 -16.01
C ILE A 112 -1.07 -2.29 -15.56
N VAL A 113 -0.57 -2.38 -14.33
CA VAL A 113 0.31 -1.35 -13.74
C VAL A 113 1.61 -1.24 -14.53
N LEU A 114 2.37 -2.34 -14.65
CA LEU A 114 3.68 -2.32 -15.32
C LEU A 114 3.62 -2.09 -16.83
N LYS A 115 2.50 -2.40 -17.46
CA LYS A 115 2.28 -2.19 -18.90
C LYS A 115 1.58 -0.85 -19.18
N HIS A 116 1.33 -0.05 -18.16
CA HIS A 116 0.64 1.24 -18.25
C HIS A 116 -0.70 1.16 -19.00
N ARG A 117 -1.45 0.06 -18.83
CA ARG A 117 -2.76 -0.09 -19.47
C ARG A 117 -3.80 0.71 -18.69
N LEU A 118 -4.68 1.38 -19.43
CA LEU A 118 -5.81 2.13 -18.87
C LEU A 118 -6.92 1.19 -18.40
N SER A 119 -7.17 0.12 -19.13
CA SER A 119 -8.08 -0.94 -18.70
C SER A 119 -7.73 -2.29 -19.32
N VAL A 120 -8.23 -3.37 -18.72
CA VAL A 120 -8.26 -4.71 -19.29
C VAL A 120 -9.60 -5.35 -19.01
N THR A 121 -10.31 -5.75 -20.06
CA THR A 121 -11.61 -6.41 -19.97
C THR A 121 -11.46 -7.92 -20.13
N GLU A 122 -11.93 -8.67 -19.14
CA GLU A 122 -12.11 -10.13 -19.15
C GLU A 122 -13.63 -10.43 -19.17
N PRO A 123 -14.06 -11.67 -19.48
CA PRO A 123 -15.48 -11.99 -19.67
C PRO A 123 -16.41 -11.57 -18.51
N ASP A 124 -15.94 -11.64 -17.26
CA ASP A 124 -16.75 -11.40 -16.05
C ASP A 124 -16.24 -10.22 -15.21
N THR A 125 -15.20 -9.52 -15.67
CA THR A 125 -14.51 -8.49 -14.88
C THR A 125 -13.76 -7.54 -15.79
N GLU A 126 -13.94 -6.25 -15.54
CA GLU A 126 -13.10 -5.21 -16.10
C GLU A 126 -12.19 -4.68 -14.99
N TYR A 127 -10.91 -4.51 -15.33
CA TYR A 127 -9.93 -3.87 -14.47
C TYR A 127 -9.62 -2.49 -15.04
N ILE A 128 -9.87 -1.44 -14.26
CA ILE A 128 -9.74 -0.04 -14.67
C ILE A 128 -8.60 0.58 -13.87
N ASN A 129 -7.63 1.15 -14.56
CA ASN A 129 -6.52 1.87 -13.94
C ASN A 129 -6.91 3.33 -13.71
N GLY A 130 -7.17 3.69 -12.45
CA GLY A 130 -7.52 5.06 -12.08
C GLY A 130 -6.33 5.91 -11.62
N SER A 131 -5.10 5.39 -11.74
CA SER A 131 -3.91 6.05 -11.20
C SER A 131 -3.69 7.45 -11.83
N PRO A 132 -3.37 8.49 -11.03
CA PRO A 132 -3.28 9.89 -11.50
C PRO A 132 -2.24 10.15 -12.60
N ASP A 133 -1.16 9.38 -12.65
CA ASP A 133 -0.24 9.35 -13.80
C ASP A 133 0.49 8.00 -13.86
N PRO A 134 0.22 7.13 -14.86
CA PRO A 134 0.93 5.88 -15.01
C PRO A 134 2.40 6.07 -15.45
N LYS A 135 2.84 7.26 -15.88
CA LYS A 135 4.14 7.47 -16.55
C LYS A 135 5.39 7.50 -15.67
N GLU A 136 5.28 7.44 -14.35
CA GLU A 136 6.46 7.41 -13.45
C GLU A 136 6.86 6.00 -12.99
N PHE A 137 6.22 4.95 -13.51
CA PHE A 137 6.64 3.56 -13.27
C PHE A 137 7.76 3.16 -14.24
N VAL A 138 9.01 3.41 -13.88
CA VAL A 138 10.13 2.91 -14.69
C VAL A 138 10.35 1.43 -14.34
N SER A 139 9.97 0.53 -15.25
CA SER A 139 10.16 -0.92 -15.08
C SER A 139 11.60 -1.32 -14.75
N SER A 140 12.58 -0.49 -15.10
CA SER A 140 14.00 -0.70 -14.76
C SER A 140 14.32 -0.61 -13.26
N GLN A 141 13.44 -0.04 -12.44
CA GLN A 141 13.60 0.01 -10.98
C GLN A 141 13.18 -1.29 -10.30
N ILE A 142 12.42 -2.16 -10.99
CA ILE A 142 11.95 -3.42 -10.46
C ILE A 142 12.58 -4.55 -11.28
N LYS A 143 13.72 -5.07 -10.79
CA LYS A 143 14.23 -6.35 -11.29
C LYS A 143 13.28 -7.47 -10.84
N PHE A 144 12.44 -7.91 -11.77
CA PHE A 144 11.62 -9.12 -11.65
C PHE A 144 12.50 -10.37 -11.54
#